data_AF-A0A920BJ51-F1
#
_entry.id   AF-A0A920BJ51-F1
#
_cell.length_a   1.000
_cell.length_b   1.000
_cell.length_c   1.000
_cell.angle_alpha   90.00
_cell.angle_beta   90.00
_cell.angle_gamma   90.00
#
_symmetry.space_group_name_H-M   'P 1'
#
loop_
_entity.id
_entity.type
_entity.pdbx_description
1 polymer ?
#
loop_
_entity_poly.entity_id
_entity_poly.type
_entity_poly.pdbx_seq_one_letter_code
_entity_poly.pdbx_strand_id
1 'polypeptide(L)'
;MKRCRSVQRTIDNYQSICSDEGKRVKDVGGLYVLGTERHDSRRIDNQLRGRSGRQGDPGESRFYLSLEDELMRLFATGAMDFVMKKHYLMMHL
;
A
#
# COMPACT_ATOMS: atom_id res chain seq x y z
N MET A 1 -9.95 -6.37 40.97
CA MET A 1 -10.04 -7.39 39.88
C MET A 1 -8.68 -8.07 39.73
N LYS A 2 -8.54 -9.34 40.11
CA LYS A 2 -7.31 -10.12 39.84
C LYS A 2 -7.45 -10.74 38.45
N ARG A 3 -6.57 -10.41 37.50
CA ARG A 3 -6.54 -11.07 36.18
C ARG A 3 -6.30 -12.57 36.39
N CYS A 4 -7.01 -13.40 35.64
CA CYS A 4 -6.85 -14.85 35.66
C CYS A 4 -5.40 -15.22 35.27
N ARG A 5 -4.73 -16.07 36.05
CA ARG A 5 -3.31 -16.42 35.84
C ARG A 5 -3.05 -17.05 34.46
N SER A 6 -4.02 -17.77 33.90
CA SER A 6 -3.89 -18.36 32.56
C SER A 6 -3.81 -17.29 31.48
N VAL A 7 -4.64 -16.26 31.56
CA VAL A 7 -4.65 -15.12 30.62
C VAL A 7 -3.34 -14.34 30.70
N GLN A 8 -2.81 -14.13 31.91
CA GLN A 8 -1.57 -13.38 32.09
C GLN A 8 -0.37 -14.08 31.42
N ARG A 9 -0.23 -15.41 31.58
CA ARG A 9 0.82 -16.17 30.89
C ARG A 9 0.75 -16.03 29.37
N THR A 10 -0.46 -16.06 28.81
CA THR A 10 -0.64 -15.92 27.36
C THR A 10 -0.20 -14.55 26.89
N ILE A 11 -0.56 -13.49 27.61
CA ILE A 11 -0.12 -12.12 27.29
C ILE A 11 1.40 -12.03 27.33
N ASP A 12 2.02 -12.49 28.41
CA ASP A 12 3.47 -12.39 28.59
C ASP A 12 4.23 -13.12 27.46
N ASN A 13 3.75 -14.31 27.07
CA ASN A 13 4.33 -15.08 25.97
C ASN A 13 4.24 -14.32 24.63
N TYR A 14 3.06 -13.83 24.25
CA TYR A 14 2.89 -13.16 22.96
C TYR A 14 3.48 -11.75 22.94
N GLN A 15 3.59 -11.08 24.08
CA GLN A 15 4.15 -9.74 24.17
C GLN A 15 5.64 -9.73 23.80
N SER A 16 6.39 -10.76 24.22
CA SER A 16 7.79 -10.92 23.81
C SER A 16 7.89 -11.21 22.31
N ILE A 17 7.08 -12.14 21.80
CA ILE A 17 7.08 -12.54 20.38
C ILE A 17 6.79 -11.31 19.49
N CYS A 18 5.69 -10.60 19.76
CA CYS A 18 5.29 -9.43 18.97
C CYS A 18 6.33 -8.30 19.01
N SER A 19 7.03 -8.14 20.14
CA SER A 19 8.09 -7.13 20.27
C SER A 19 9.28 -7.46 19.38
N ASP A 20 9.72 -8.72 19.38
CA ASP A 20 10.88 -9.14 18.61
C ASP A 20 10.59 -9.23 17.11
N GLU A 21 9.42 -9.76 16.72
CA GLU A 21 8.95 -9.71 15.34
C GLU A 21 8.77 -8.27 14.84
N GLY A 22 8.22 -7.39 15.69
CA GLY A 22 8.05 -5.98 15.36
C GLY A 22 9.37 -5.28 15.04
N LYS A 23 10.44 -5.56 15.81
CA LYS A 23 11.78 -5.04 15.51
C LYS A 23 12.28 -5.58 14.17
N ARG A 24 12.20 -6.90 13.95
CA ARG A 24 12.63 -7.53 12.69
C ARG A 24 11.93 -6.95 11.47
N VAL A 25 10.64 -6.67 11.57
CA VAL A 25 9.87 -6.03 10.50
C VAL A 25 10.35 -4.61 10.23
N LYS A 26 10.64 -3.82 11.28
CA LYS A 26 11.18 -2.46 11.11
C LYS A 26 12.57 -2.49 10.48
N ASP A 27 13.42 -3.44 10.87
CA ASP A 27 14.78 -3.58 10.35
C ASP A 27 14.81 -3.88 8.84
N VAL A 28 13.79 -4.58 8.30
CA VAL A 28 13.67 -4.85 6.85
C VAL A 28 12.94 -3.75 6.08
N GLY A 29 12.65 -2.61 6.71
CA GLY A 29 11.99 -1.46 6.06
C GLY A 29 10.49 -1.33 6.31
N GLY A 30 9.92 -2.18 7.16
CA GLY A 30 8.54 -2.07 7.62
C GLY A 30 7.47 -2.54 6.64
N LEU A 31 6.24 -2.03 6.81
CA LEU A 31 5.10 -2.46 5.99
C LEU A 31 5.18 -1.83 4.60
N TYR A 32 5.18 -2.68 3.57
CA TYR A 32 5.06 -2.28 2.17
C TYR A 32 3.62 -2.40 1.68
N VAL A 33 3.04 -1.30 1.23
CA VAL A 33 1.69 -1.27 0.66
C VAL A 33 1.77 -1.18 -0.85
N LEU A 34 1.30 -2.23 -1.52
CA LEU A 34 1.20 -2.31 -2.98
C LEU A 34 -0.24 -2.04 -3.43
N GLY A 35 -0.46 -0.95 -4.15
CA GLY A 35 -1.69 -0.72 -4.90
C GLY A 35 -1.52 -1.21 -6.33
N THR A 36 -2.30 -2.19 -6.76
CA THR A 36 -2.26 -2.71 -8.13
C THR A 36 -3.01 -1.80 -9.10
N GLU A 37 -3.98 -1.04 -8.60
CA GLU A 37 -4.86 -0.15 -9.34
C GLU A 37 -5.08 1.14 -8.53
N ARG A 38 -5.70 2.13 -9.17
CA ARG A 38 -6.09 3.40 -8.55
C ARG A 38 -7.59 3.51 -8.50
N HIS A 39 -8.11 3.95 -7.35
CA HIS A 39 -9.53 4.26 -7.23
C HIS A 39 -9.82 5.66 -7.80
N ASP A 40 -11.00 5.86 -8.38
CA ASP A 40 -11.52 7.19 -8.77
C ASP A 40 -11.41 8.23 -7.64
N SER A 41 -11.56 7.78 -6.40
CA SER A 41 -11.43 8.63 -5.22
C SER A 41 -10.03 8.53 -4.62
N ARG A 42 -9.27 9.62 -4.75
CA ARG A 42 -7.97 9.78 -4.09
C ARG A 42 -8.02 9.56 -2.57
N ARG A 43 -9.18 9.79 -1.95
CA ARG A 43 -9.36 9.57 -0.50
C ARG A 43 -9.19 8.10 -0.14
N ILE A 44 -9.63 7.18 -0.99
CA ILE A 44 -9.50 5.73 -0.74
C ILE A 44 -8.05 5.30 -0.90
N ASP A 45 -7.37 5.78 -1.95
CA ASP A 45 -5.93 5.53 -2.15
C ASP A 45 -5.08 6.03 -0.97
N ASN A 46 -5.40 7.22 -0.45
CA ASN A 46 -4.68 7.80 0.68
C ASN A 46 -4.94 7.00 1.98
N GLN A 47 -6.12 6.39 2.14
CA GLN A 47 -6.38 5.47 3.25
C GLN A 47 -5.50 4.23 3.15
N LEU A 48 -5.37 3.66 1.95
CA LEU A 48 -4.53 2.49 1.72
C LEU A 48 -3.05 2.84 2.01
N ARG A 49 -2.56 3.97 1.48
CA ARG A 49 -1.23 4.51 1.76
C ARG A 49 -0.98 4.74 3.25
N GLY A 50 -1.97 5.23 3.99
CA GLY A 50 -1.88 5.51 5.42
C GLY A 50 -1.76 4.27 6.31
N ARG A 51 -1.82 3.05 5.76
CA ARG A 51 -1.62 1.81 6.53
C ARG A 51 -0.14 1.55 6.85
N SER A 52 0.79 2.00 6.01
CA SER A 52 2.24 1.97 6.27
C SER A 52 2.70 3.21 7.03
N GLY A 53 3.85 3.11 7.70
CA GLY A 53 4.57 4.28 8.24
C GLY A 53 3.92 4.95 9.45
N ARG A 54 3.13 4.21 10.25
CA ARG A 54 2.43 4.77 11.42
C ARG A 54 3.42 5.12 12.52
N GLN A 55 3.19 6.21 13.25
CA GLN A 55 4.03 6.65 14.37
C GLN A 55 5.52 6.84 14.01
N GLY A 56 5.82 7.11 12.73
CA GLY A 56 7.20 7.24 12.25
C GLY A 56 7.92 5.91 12.01
N ASP A 57 7.20 4.78 12.06
CA ASP A 57 7.75 3.49 11.64
C ASP A 57 8.19 3.54 10.17
N PRO A 58 9.22 2.77 9.78
CA PRO A 58 9.55 2.61 8.37
C PRO A 58 8.40 1.94 7.61
N GLY A 59 8.24 2.30 6.35
CA GLY A 59 7.24 1.73 5.47
C GLY A 59 7.18 2.47 4.14
N GLU A 60 6.83 1.76 3.08
CA GLU A 60 6.71 2.31 1.74
C GLU A 60 5.34 1.98 1.17
N SER A 61 4.81 2.86 0.34
CA SER A 61 3.62 2.57 -0.45
C SER A 61 3.90 2.86 -1.92
N ARG A 62 3.57 1.93 -2.80
CA ARG A 62 3.71 2.12 -4.25
C ARG A 62 2.44 1.67 -4.94
N PHE A 63 2.03 2.45 -5.93
CA PHE A 63 0.86 2.16 -6.73
C PHE A 63 1.26 2.04 -8.18
N TYR A 64 0.75 1.02 -8.84
CA TYR A 64 0.86 0.82 -10.26
C TYR A 64 -0.51 1.11 -10.90
N LEU A 65 -0.47 1.46 -12.18
CA LEU A 65 -1.66 1.71 -12.99
C LEU A 65 -1.36 1.20 -14.39
N SER A 66 -2.29 0.44 -14.96
CA SER A 66 -2.26 0.04 -16.36
C SER A 66 -2.97 1.08 -17.22
N LEU A 67 -2.54 1.21 -18.48
CA LEU A 67 -3.21 2.06 -19.46
C LEU A 67 -4.60 1.54 -19.85
N GLU A 68 -4.87 0.24 -19.60
CA GLU A 68 -6.14 -0.41 -19.91
C GLU A 68 -7.21 -0.24 -18.82
N ASP A 69 -6.80 0.29 -17.66
CA ASP A 69 -7.64 0.40 -16.46
C ASP A 69 -8.80 1.38 -16.67
N GLU A 70 -9.90 1.14 -15.97
CA GLU A 70 -11.15 1.90 -16.06
C GLU A 70 -10.95 3.40 -15.79
N LEU A 71 -10.07 3.74 -14.85
CA LEU A 71 -9.68 5.12 -14.57
C LEU A 71 -9.07 5.81 -15.80
N MET A 72 -8.16 5.13 -16.52
CA MET A 72 -7.52 5.69 -17.71
C MET A 72 -8.51 5.89 -18.85
N ARG A 73 -9.55 5.05 -18.95
CA ARG A 73 -10.64 5.22 -19.92
C ARG A 73 -11.44 6.50 -19.67
N LEU A 74 -11.68 6.85 -18.41
CA LEU A 74 -12.36 8.10 -18.04
C LEU A 74 -11.53 9.34 -18.38
N PHE A 75 -10.19 9.27 -18.29
CA PHE A 75 -9.27 10.36 -18.63
C PHE A 75 -8.86 10.42 -20.12
N ALA A 76 -9.20 9.42 -20.94
CA ALA A 76 -8.85 9.34 -22.35
C ALA A 76 -9.64 10.31 -23.27
N THR A 77 -10.58 11.09 -22.76
CA THR A 77 -11.54 11.87 -23.57
C THR A 77 -11.02 13.22 -24.13
N GLY A 78 -9.71 13.50 -24.08
CA GLY A 78 -9.21 14.76 -24.67
C GLY A 78 -7.72 14.80 -25.01
N ALA A 79 -6.86 14.91 -23.99
CA ALA A 79 -5.43 15.18 -24.20
C ALA A 79 -4.53 13.92 -24.16
N MET A 80 -4.92 12.91 -23.38
CA MET A 80 -4.13 11.67 -23.25
C MET A 80 -4.21 10.78 -24.48
N ASP A 81 -5.33 10.80 -25.20
CA ASP A 81 -5.51 10.02 -26.45
C ASP A 81 -4.49 10.41 -27.53
N PHE A 82 -4.13 11.71 -27.59
CA PHE A 82 -3.14 12.22 -28.55
C PHE A 82 -1.72 11.77 -28.20
N VAL A 83 -1.35 11.78 -26.92
CA VAL A 83 -0.01 11.34 -26.46
C VAL A 83 0.14 9.82 -26.56
N MET A 84 -0.91 9.07 -26.20
CA MET A 84 -0.91 7.60 -26.28
C MET A 84 -0.86 7.11 -27.74
N LYS A 85 -1.66 7.68 -28.65
CA LYS A 85 -1.61 7.33 -30.09
C LYS A 85 -0.28 7.66 -30.73
N LYS A 86 0.33 8.80 -30.38
CA LYS A 86 1.63 9.22 -30.93
C LYS A 86 2.76 8.26 -30.53
N HIS A 87 2.78 7.78 -29.29
CA HIS A 87 3.80 6.83 -28.84
C HIS A 87 3.62 5.42 -29.42
N TYR A 88 2.37 4.94 -29.56
CA TYR A 88 2.10 3.65 -30.18
C TYR A 88 2.49 3.62 -31.67
N LEU A 89 2.23 4.69 -32.43
CA LEU A 89 2.63 4.77 -33.84
C LEU A 89 4.15 4.85 -34.03
N MET A 90 4.86 5.49 -33.09
CA MET A 90 6.31 5.66 -33.16
C MET A 90 7.09 4.39 -32.77
N MET A 91 6.45 3.44 -32.09
CA MET A 91 7.07 2.17 -31.70
C MET A 91 6.86 1.04 -32.73
N HIS A 92 6.10 1.31 -33.80
CA HIS A 92 5.81 0.37 -34.89
C HIS A 92 6.24 0.89 -36.28
N LEU A 93 7.07 1.94 -36.32
CA LEU A 93 7.80 2.46 -37.47
C LEU A 93 9.29 2.42 -37.16
#